data_AF-A0A0A2U3P7-F1
#
_entry.id   AF-A0A0A2U3P7-F1
#
_cell.length_a   1.000
_cell.length_b   1.000
_cell.length_c   1.000
_cell.angle_alpha   90.00
_cell.angle_beta   90.00
_cell.angle_gamma   90.00
#
_symmetry.space_group_name_H-M   'P 1'
#
loop_
_entity.id
_entity.type
_entity.pdbx_description
1 polymer ?
#
loop_
_entity_poly.entity_id
_entity_poly.type
_entity_poly.pdbx_seq_one_letter_code
_entity_poly.pdbx_strand_id
1 'polypeptide(L)'
;MLLQGIPEQIAVAALAFVIAKIPLKWNKVVLIGIILAFCAYVVRLLPIPFGIHLILLIVLLFIALLWLGKGDFSLSLIACLLSFLALVIFEYVCLSLLMPVFGLTPESLSTDLVKRIVIGEFHVFLLFITAFLLNKFYKKDVE
;
A
#
# COMPACT_ATOMS: atom_id res chain seq x y z
N MET A 1 -4.47 0.76 14.38
CA MET A 1 -4.91 1.10 13.00
C MET A 1 -4.88 -0.11 12.08
N LEU A 2 -5.30 -1.27 12.58
CA LEU A 2 -5.35 -2.50 11.78
C LEU A 2 -6.46 -2.40 10.72
N LEU A 3 -7.60 -1.78 11.08
CA LEU A 3 -8.74 -1.61 10.18
C LEU A 3 -8.41 -0.79 8.92
N GLN A 4 -7.63 0.28 9.06
CA GLN A 4 -7.14 1.10 7.92
C GLN A 4 -5.90 0.48 7.27
N GLY A 5 -5.04 -0.17 8.05
CA GLY A 5 -3.81 -0.79 7.52
C GLY A 5 -4.09 -1.98 6.59
N ILE A 6 -5.15 -2.76 6.84
CA ILE A 6 -5.51 -3.88 5.96
C ILE A 6 -5.82 -3.41 4.52
N PRO A 7 -6.80 -2.53 4.26
CA PRO A 7 -7.13 -2.11 2.90
C PRO A 7 -5.94 -1.41 2.23
N GLU A 8 -5.16 -0.61 2.96
CA GLU A 8 -3.94 0.02 2.46
C GLU A 8 -2.91 -1.01 1.96
N GLN A 9 -2.57 -1.99 2.78
CA GLN A 9 -1.55 -2.98 2.41
C GLN A 9 -2.07 -3.94 1.33
N ILE A 10 -3.37 -4.18 1.24
CA ILE A 10 -3.98 -4.89 0.10
C ILE A 10 -3.83 -4.06 -1.19
N ALA A 11 -4.07 -2.74 -1.14
CA ALA A 11 -3.92 -1.87 -2.30
C ALA A 11 -2.46 -1.83 -2.79
N VAL A 12 -1.50 -1.72 -1.87
CA VAL A 12 -0.06 -1.80 -2.17
C VAL A 12 0.30 -3.14 -2.80
N ALA A 13 -0.18 -4.25 -2.24
CA ALA A 13 0.06 -5.58 -2.80
C ALA A 13 -0.56 -5.73 -4.19
N ALA A 14 -1.77 -5.21 -4.42
CA ALA A 14 -2.42 -5.23 -5.72
C ALA A 14 -1.61 -4.46 -6.76
N LEU A 15 -1.17 -3.25 -6.45
CA LEU A 15 -0.34 -2.44 -7.32
C LEU A 15 0.99 -3.15 -7.64
N ALA A 16 1.62 -3.77 -6.64
CA ALA A 16 2.88 -4.47 -6.81
C ALA A 16 2.74 -5.71 -7.72
N PHE A 17 1.65 -6.48 -7.59
CA PHE A 17 1.36 -7.59 -8.50
C PHE A 17 1.26 -7.11 -9.95
N VAL A 18 0.56 -6.00 -10.18
CA VAL A 18 0.36 -5.43 -11.52
C VAL A 18 1.68 -4.94 -12.11
N ILE A 19 2.48 -4.18 -11.36
CA ILE A 19 3.78 -3.68 -11.83
C ILE A 19 4.75 -4.84 -12.10
N ALA A 20 4.72 -5.88 -11.27
CA ALA A 20 5.53 -7.09 -11.47
C ALA A 20 5.00 -7.98 -12.62
N LYS A 21 3.92 -7.58 -13.31
CA LYS A 21 3.23 -8.37 -14.36
C LYS A 21 2.77 -9.75 -13.88
N ILE A 22 2.49 -9.88 -12.59
CA ILE A 22 1.97 -11.10 -11.98
C ILE A 22 0.43 -11.05 -12.05
N PRO A 23 -0.24 -12.13 -12.49
CA PRO A 23 -1.69 -12.14 -12.56
C PRO A 23 -2.32 -11.88 -11.18
N LEU A 24 -3.25 -10.92 -11.12
CA LEU A 24 -3.99 -10.53 -9.91
C LEU A 24 -4.88 -11.67 -9.40
N LYS A 25 -4.30 -12.58 -8.63
CA LYS A 25 -5.04 -13.61 -7.88
C LYS A 25 -5.44 -13.01 -6.54
N TRP A 26 -6.65 -12.47 -6.45
CA TRP A 26 -7.16 -11.76 -5.26
C TRP A 26 -6.97 -12.53 -3.95
N ASN A 27 -7.13 -13.86 -3.97
CA ASN A 27 -6.89 -14.71 -2.78
C ASN A 27 -5.47 -14.54 -2.23
N LYS A 28 -4.47 -14.40 -3.10
CA LYS A 28 -3.06 -14.18 -2.71
C LYS A 28 -2.81 -12.72 -2.33
N VAL A 29 -3.34 -11.78 -3.11
CA VAL A 29 -3.17 -10.34 -2.85
C VAL A 29 -3.73 -9.96 -1.48
N VAL A 30 -4.95 -10.42 -1.17
CA VAL A 30 -5.60 -10.18 0.12
C VAL A 30 -4.81 -10.83 1.26
N LEU A 31 -4.36 -12.08 1.08
CA LEU A 31 -3.54 -12.76 2.08
C LEU A 31 -2.24 -11.99 2.38
N ILE A 32 -1.53 -11.55 1.35
CA ILE A 32 -0.30 -10.77 1.47
C ILE A 32 -0.57 -9.43 2.16
N GLY A 33 -1.62 -8.72 1.76
CA GLY A 33 -2.00 -7.44 2.37
C GLY A 33 -2.33 -7.58 3.87
N ILE A 34 -3.06 -8.63 4.26
CA ILE A 34 -3.35 -8.91 5.68
C ILE A 34 -2.07 -9.20 6.46
N ILE A 35 -1.17 -10.03 5.92
CA ILE A 35 0.11 -10.34 6.56
C ILE A 35 0.95 -9.06 6.73
N LEU A 36 1.06 -8.25 5.69
CA LEU A 36 1.78 -6.98 5.74
C LEU A 36 1.17 -6.01 6.76
N ALA A 37 -0.16 -5.88 6.80
CA ALA A 37 -0.84 -5.04 7.77
C ALA A 37 -0.61 -5.50 9.21
N PHE A 38 -0.62 -6.82 9.44
CA PHE A 38 -0.31 -7.39 10.75
C PHE A 38 1.14 -7.15 11.15
N CYS A 39 2.10 -7.39 10.24
CA CYS A 39 3.51 -7.09 10.46
C CYS A 39 3.72 -5.61 10.76
N ALA A 40 3.11 -4.71 9.98
CA ALA A 40 3.17 -3.27 10.21
C ALA A 40 2.65 -2.89 11.61
N TYR A 41 1.55 -3.51 12.04
CA TYR A 41 1.00 -3.28 13.37
C TYR A 41 1.96 -3.73 14.48
N VAL A 42 2.50 -4.95 14.39
CA VAL A 42 3.45 -5.48 15.38
C VAL A 42 4.70 -4.61 15.46
N VAL A 43 5.26 -4.21 14.31
CA VAL A 43 6.49 -3.42 14.25
C VAL A 43 6.28 -2.02 14.83
N ARG A 44 5.09 -1.45 14.69
CA ARG A 44 4.72 -0.16 15.30
C ARG A 44 4.58 -0.23 16.83
N LEU A 45 4.40 -1.42 17.41
CA LEU A 45 4.41 -1.60 18.88
C LEU A 45 5.83 -1.68 19.44
N LEU A 46 6.83 -1.95 18.59
CA LEU A 46 8.23 -1.95 18.98
C LEU A 46 8.74 -0.50 19.02
N PRO A 47 9.67 -0.16 19.93
CA PRO A 47 10.28 1.17 20.04
C PRO A 47 11.32 1.40 18.92
N ILE A 48 10.90 1.21 17.67
CA ILE A 48 11.73 1.34 16.49
C ILE A 48 11.55 2.75 15.92
N PRO A 49 12.63 3.40 15.45
CA PRO A 49 12.54 4.66 14.72
C PRO A 49 11.51 4.63 13.59
N PHE A 50 10.81 5.75 13.44
CA PHE A 50 9.85 5.93 12.34
C PHE A 50 10.56 5.74 10.98
N GLY A 51 9.91 5.04 10.05
CA GLY A 51 10.47 4.72 8.73
C GLY A 51 11.13 3.33 8.61
N ILE A 52 11.72 2.76 9.67
CA ILE A 52 12.34 1.41 9.57
C ILE A 52 11.29 0.33 9.25
N HIS A 53 10.08 0.48 9.79
CA HIS A 53 8.95 -0.40 9.49
C HIS A 53 8.61 -0.42 7.99
N LEU A 54 8.81 0.68 7.26
CA LEU A 54 8.57 0.76 5.83
C LEU A 54 9.58 -0.09 5.05
N ILE A 55 10.87 -0.03 5.44
CA ILE A 55 11.91 -0.87 4.85
C ILE A 55 11.58 -2.36 5.06
N LEU A 56 11.16 -2.73 6.27
CA LEU A 56 10.76 -4.10 6.56
C LEU A 56 9.57 -4.55 5.69
N LEU A 57 8.56 -3.71 5.51
CA LEU A 57 7.40 -4.00 4.68
C LEU A 57 7.77 -4.16 3.20
N ILE A 58 8.70 -3.35 2.69
CA ILE A 58 9.26 -3.51 1.33
C ILE A 58 9.87 -4.91 1.18
N VAL A 59 10.72 -5.32 2.12
CA VAL A 59 11.38 -6.63 2.09
C VAL A 59 10.36 -7.77 2.18
N LEU A 60 9.36 -7.65 3.06
CA LEU A 60 8.30 -8.66 3.20
C LEU A 60 7.48 -8.79 1.92
N LEU A 61 7.07 -7.66 1.31
CA LEU A 61 6.34 -7.66 0.05
C LEU A 61 7.19 -8.29 -1.07
N PHE A 62 8.49 -7.96 -1.12
CA PHE A 62 9.41 -8.52 -2.11
C PHE A 62 9.50 -10.04 -2.03
N ILE A 63 9.70 -10.59 -0.82
CA ILE A 63 9.71 -12.03 -0.60
C ILE A 63 8.36 -12.65 -1.00
N ALA A 64 7.25 -11.99 -0.68
CA ALA A 64 5.91 -12.46 -1.02
C ALA A 64 5.68 -12.51 -2.54
N LEU A 65 6.15 -11.52 -3.31
CA LEU A 65 6.06 -11.53 -4.77
C LEU A 65 6.89 -12.67 -5.39
N LEU A 66 8.09 -12.92 -4.88
CA LEU A 66 8.94 -14.02 -5.34
C LEU A 66 8.30 -15.38 -5.05
N TRP A 67 7.89 -15.63 -3.81
CA TRP A 67 7.44 -16.96 -3.39
C TRP A 67 5.98 -17.25 -3.75
N LEU A 68 5.08 -16.32 -3.40
CA LEU A 68 3.64 -16.51 -3.61
C LEU A 68 3.22 -16.06 -5.01
N GLY A 69 3.82 -14.97 -5.50
CA GLY A 69 3.56 -14.45 -6.84
C GLY A 69 4.26 -15.23 -7.95
N LYS A 70 5.37 -15.93 -7.65
CA LYS A 70 6.29 -16.54 -8.64
C LYS A 70 6.81 -15.50 -9.65
N GLY A 71 7.00 -14.26 -9.19
CA GLY A 71 7.49 -13.16 -10.02
C GLY A 71 9.00 -13.24 -10.27
N ASP A 72 9.45 -12.58 -11.33
CA ASP A 72 10.86 -12.39 -11.61
C ASP A 72 11.51 -11.49 -10.55
N PHE A 73 12.78 -11.73 -10.23
CA PHE A 73 13.50 -10.99 -9.19
C PHE A 73 13.54 -9.48 -9.45
N SER A 74 14.02 -9.07 -10.63
CA SER A 74 14.17 -7.65 -10.97
C SER A 74 12.82 -6.93 -10.99
N LEU A 75 11.79 -7.55 -11.59
CA LEU A 75 10.46 -6.96 -11.66
C LEU A 75 9.80 -6.87 -10.29
N SER A 76 9.97 -7.90 -9.44
CA SER A 76 9.43 -7.89 -8.08
C SER A 76 10.07 -6.80 -7.22
N LEU A 77 11.38 -6.57 -7.36
CA LEU A 77 12.07 -5.52 -6.61
C LEU A 77 11.59 -4.13 -7.03
N ILE A 78 11.52 -3.89 -8.34
CA ILE A 78 11.01 -2.63 -8.91
C ILE A 78 9.56 -2.41 -8.48
N ALA A 79 8.73 -3.44 -8.55
CA ALA A 79 7.33 -3.37 -8.16
C ALA A 79 7.14 -3.00 -6.68
N CYS A 80 7.91 -3.59 -5.77
CA CYS A 80 7.87 -3.23 -4.35
C CYS A 80 8.22 -1.77 -4.13
N LEU A 81 9.35 -1.32 -4.68
CA LEU A 81 9.83 0.06 -4.51
C LEU A 81 8.83 1.06 -5.08
N LEU A 82 8.33 0.83 -6.30
CA LEU A 82 7.36 1.72 -6.93
C LEU A 82 6.01 1.73 -6.19
N SER A 83 5.55 0.60 -5.66
CA SER A 83 4.27 0.54 -4.95
C SER A 83 4.32 1.29 -3.62
N PHE A 84 5.42 1.16 -2.86
CA PHE A 84 5.60 1.94 -1.63
C PHE A 84 5.89 3.42 -1.92
N LEU A 85 6.59 3.74 -3.01
CA LEU A 85 6.75 5.13 -3.44
C LEU A 85 5.39 5.75 -3.79
N ALA A 86 4.55 5.03 -4.54
CA ALA A 86 3.19 5.48 -4.86
C ALA A 86 2.34 5.68 -3.60
N LEU A 87 2.43 4.77 -2.61
CA LEU A 87 1.77 4.92 -1.31
C LEU A 87 2.16 6.25 -0.64
N VAL A 88 3.45 6.52 -0.49
CA VAL A 88 3.95 7.74 0.17
C VAL A 88 3.53 9.00 -0.58
N ILE A 89 3.62 8.98 -1.92
CA ILE A 89 3.20 10.12 -2.76
C ILE A 89 1.70 10.37 -2.59
N PHE A 90 0.86 9.34 -2.68
CA PHE A 90 -0.59 9.50 -2.59
C PHE A 90 -1.02 9.90 -1.18
N GLU A 91 -0.43 9.34 -0.13
CA GLU A 91 -0.67 9.79 1.24
C GLU A 91 -0.34 11.28 1.40
N TYR A 92 0.85 11.70 0.94
CA TYR A 92 1.26 13.10 1.03
C TYR A 92 0.34 14.04 0.23
N VAL A 93 0.00 13.68 -1.00
CA VAL A 93 -0.89 14.48 -1.86
C VAL A 93 -2.29 14.58 -1.24
N CYS A 94 -2.85 13.46 -0.77
CA CYS A 94 -4.17 13.45 -0.13
C CYS A 94 -4.18 14.29 1.15
N LEU A 95 -3.18 14.14 2.03
CA LEU A 95 -3.11 14.93 3.25
C LEU A 95 -2.93 16.42 2.96
N SER A 96 -2.02 16.78 2.05
CA SER A 96 -1.75 18.17 1.67
C SER A 96 -2.97 18.87 1.07
N LEU A 97 -3.80 18.13 0.33
CA LEU A 97 -5.00 18.68 -0.31
C LEU A 97 -6.23 18.65 0.59
N LEU A 98 -6.45 17.58 1.35
CA LEU A 98 -7.65 17.41 2.18
C LEU A 98 -7.55 18.18 3.50
N MET A 99 -6.38 18.27 4.13
CA MET A 99 -6.23 19.02 5.39
C MET A 99 -6.70 20.47 5.32
N PRO A 100 -6.26 21.31 4.35
CA PRO A 100 -6.73 22.69 4.26
C PRO A 100 -8.21 22.80 3.89
N VAL A 101 -8.72 21.90 3.02
CA VAL A 101 -10.13 21.89 2.59
C VAL A 101 -11.07 21.58 3.74
N PHE A 102 -10.70 20.64 4.62
CA PHE A 102 -11.50 20.25 5.78
C PHE A 102 -11.14 21.00 7.07
N GLY A 103 -10.21 21.97 7.00
CA GLY A 103 -9.76 22.74 8.16
C GLY A 103 -9.10 21.88 9.25
N LEU A 104 -8.43 20.80 8.85
CA LEU A 104 -7.83 19.83 9.76
C LEU A 104 -6.37 20.16 10.02
N THR A 105 -5.99 20.06 11.28
CA THR A 105 -4.60 20.18 11.73
C THR A 105 -4.00 18.80 12.04
N PRO A 106 -2.67 18.64 12.04
CA PRO A 106 -2.03 17.39 12.43
C PRO A 106 -2.47 16.90 13.83
N GLU A 107 -2.75 17.81 14.75
CA GLU A 107 -3.23 17.49 16.11
C GLU A 107 -4.67 16.95 16.10
N SER A 108 -5.51 17.44 15.19
CA SER A 108 -6.89 16.93 15.05
C SER A 108 -6.91 15.48 14.52
N LEU A 109 -5.95 15.11 13.68
CA LEU A 109 -5.81 13.75 13.14
C LEU A 109 -5.22 12.77 14.15
N SER A 110 -4.46 13.24 15.14
CA SER A 110 -3.92 12.38 16.20
C SER A 110 -4.95 12.10 17.30
N THR A 111 -5.90 13.01 17.51
CA THR A 111 -6.92 12.93 18.57
C THR A 111 -8.22 12.26 18.10
N ASP A 112 -8.62 12.46 16.85
CA ASP A 112 -9.88 11.92 16.29
C ASP A 112 -9.62 10.75 15.33
N LEU A 113 -9.82 9.53 15.84
CA LEU A 113 -9.63 8.29 15.09
C LEU A 113 -10.52 8.20 13.85
N VAL A 114 -11.74 8.73 13.89
CA VAL A 114 -12.70 8.61 12.78
C VAL A 114 -12.26 9.49 11.62
N LYS A 115 -11.88 10.74 11.90
CA LYS A 115 -11.37 11.67 10.87
C LYS A 115 -10.11 11.13 10.21
N ARG A 116 -9.22 10.53 10.99
CA ARG A 116 -7.99 9.93 10.49
C ARG A 116 -8.24 8.75 9.56
N ILE A 117 -9.19 7.87 9.90
CA ILE A 117 -9.55 6.75 9.03
C ILE A 117 -10.17 7.28 7.74
N VAL A 118 -11.19 8.14 7.81
CA VAL A 118 -11.90 8.64 6.62
C VAL A 118 -10.94 9.29 5.62
N ILE A 119 -10.00 10.11 6.09
CA ILE A 119 -9.03 10.77 5.20
C ILE A 119 -7.97 9.81 4.71
N GLY A 120 -7.53 8.90 5.56
CA GLY A 120 -6.57 7.86 5.20
C GLY A 120 -7.13 6.84 4.20
N GLU A 121 -8.43 6.69 4.06
CA GLU A 121 -9.01 5.81 3.03
C GLU A 121 -8.96 6.43 1.61
N PHE A 122 -8.80 7.76 1.48
CA PHE A 122 -8.75 8.41 0.16
C PHE A 122 -7.51 7.99 -0.64
N HIS A 123 -6.33 7.94 -0.03
CA HIS A 123 -5.11 7.52 -0.75
C HIS A 123 -5.15 6.03 -1.11
N VAL A 124 -5.80 5.20 -0.28
CA VAL A 124 -6.00 3.77 -0.55
C VAL A 124 -6.87 3.59 -1.79
N PHE A 125 -7.92 4.39 -1.93
CA PHE A 125 -8.76 4.39 -3.12
C PHE A 125 -7.98 4.77 -4.39
N LEU A 126 -7.10 5.78 -4.30
CA LEU A 126 -6.20 6.15 -5.40
C LEU A 126 -5.25 5.01 -5.79
N LEU A 127 -4.64 4.32 -4.81
CA LEU A 127 -3.80 3.15 -5.08
C LEU A 127 -4.54 2.05 -5.83
N PHE A 128 -5.77 1.73 -5.42
CA PHE A 128 -6.59 0.75 -6.12
C PHE A 128 -6.89 1.19 -7.55
N ILE A 129 -7.32 2.45 -7.75
CA ILE A 129 -7.56 2.99 -9.10
C ILE A 129 -6.31 2.83 -9.97
N THR A 130 -5.14 3.23 -9.47
CA THR A 130 -3.88 3.08 -10.21
C THR A 130 -3.60 1.63 -10.56
N ALA A 131 -3.76 0.69 -9.62
CA ALA A 131 -3.57 -0.73 -9.86
C ALA A 131 -4.54 -1.27 -10.94
N PHE A 132 -5.81 -0.90 -10.88
CA PHE A 132 -6.82 -1.33 -11.87
C PHE A 132 -6.58 -0.74 -13.26
N LEU A 133 -6.22 0.55 -13.34
CA LEU A 133 -5.91 1.20 -14.60
C LEU A 133 -4.69 0.56 -15.26
N LEU A 134 -3.59 0.39 -14.52
CA LEU A 134 -2.38 -0.27 -15.03
C LEU A 134 -2.65 -1.71 -15.49
N ASN A 135 -3.44 -2.46 -14.73
CA ASN A 135 -3.82 -3.83 -15.11
C ASN A 135 -4.63 -3.87 -16.41
N LYS A 136 -5.50 -2.87 -16.64
CA LYS A 136 -6.27 -2.75 -17.88
C LYS A 136 -5.35 -2.43 -19.07
N PHE A 137 -4.37 -1.55 -18.90
CA PHE A 137 -3.39 -1.24 -19.95
C PHE A 137 -2.56 -2.47 -20.32
N TYR A 138 -2.03 -3.21 -19.34
CA TYR A 138 -1.23 -4.39 -19.64
C TYR A 138 -2.00 -5.54 -20.28
N LYS A 139 -3.28 -5.74 -19.94
CA LYS A 139 -4.11 -6.73 -20.63
C LYS A 139 -4.33 -6.39 -22.09
N LYS A 140 -4.43 -5.10 -22.40
CA LYS A 140 -4.58 -4.61 -23.78
C LYS A 140 -3.31 -4.81 -24.62
N ASP A 141 -2.13 -4.88 -24.00
CA ASP A 141 -0.86 -5.15 -24.72
C ASP A 141 -0.67 -6.63 -25.09
N VAL A 142 -1.53 -7.54 -24.57
CA VAL A 142 -1.43 -9.00 -24.76
C VAL A 142 -2.53 -9.55 -25.70
N GLU A 143 -3.58 -8.77 -25.98
CA GLU A 143 -4.65 -9.07 -26.95
C GLU A 143 -4.41 -8.40 -28.30
#